data_AF-A0A7C1NMD4-F1
#
_entry.id   AF-A0A7C1NMD4-F1
#
_cell.length_a   1.000
_cell.length_b   1.000
_cell.length_c   1.000
_cell.angle_alpha   90.00
_cell.angle_beta   90.00
_cell.angle_gamma   90.00
#
_symmetry.space_group_name_H-M   'P 1'
#
loop_
_entity.id
_entity.type
_entity.pdbx_description
1 polymer ?
#
loop_
_entity_poly.entity_id
_entity_poly.type
_entity_poly.pdbx_seq_one_letter_code
_entity_poly.pdbx_strand_id
1 'polypeptide(L)' 'MKNRKNYIVPVVIVAIMLLVFLGYGILVLSVIDTFSRPQLFRIVVIAAILALMGALVAVLIQRLKEIKEEDEDDISKY' A
#
# COMPACT_ATOMS: atom_id res chain seq x y z
N MET A 1 25.48 10.60 -6.60
CA MET A 1 24.03 10.71 -6.94
C MET A 1 23.37 9.33 -7.17
N LYS A 2 23.79 8.25 -6.48
CA LYS A 2 23.41 6.88 -6.83
C LYS A 2 22.12 6.37 -6.14
N ASN A 3 21.55 7.11 -5.18
CA ASN A 3 20.66 6.48 -4.19
C ASN A 3 19.18 6.94 -4.29
N ARG A 4 18.86 8.07 -4.97
CA ARG A 4 17.46 8.53 -5.12
C ARG A 4 16.57 7.63 -5.97
N LYS A 5 17.14 6.83 -6.87
CA LYS A 5 16.37 5.91 -7.73
C LYS A 5 15.81 4.72 -6.93
N ASN A 6 16.46 4.33 -5.83
CA ASN A 6 16.07 3.15 -5.06
C ASN A 6 14.78 3.36 -4.25
N TYR A 7 14.48 4.61 -3.86
CA TYR A 7 13.25 4.95 -3.15
C TYR A 7 12.04 5.11 -4.08
N ILE A 8 12.26 5.53 -5.33
CA ILE A 8 11.16 5.81 -6.28
C ILE A 8 10.45 4.53 -6.70
N VAL A 9 11.19 3.45 -6.94
CA VAL A 9 10.62 2.17 -7.40
C VAL A 9 9.58 1.60 -6.41
N PRO A 10 9.89 1.39 -5.12
CA PRO A 10 8.92 0.84 -4.17
C PRO A 10 7.73 1.79 -3.95
N VAL A 11 7.96 3.11 -3.94
CA VAL A 11 6.86 4.09 -3.78
C VAL A 11 5.90 4.04 -4.97
N VAL A 12 6.42 4.00 -6.20
CA VAL A 12 5.59 3.92 -7.41
C VAL A 12 4.80 2.61 -7.47
N ILE A 13 5.42 1.48 -7.12
CA ILE A 13 4.74 0.19 -7.08
C ILE A 13 3.60 0.22 -6.07
N VAL A 14 3.85 0.71 -4.85
CA VAL A 14 2.82 0.79 -3.81
C VAL A 14 1.72 1.77 -4.19
N ALA A 15 2.04 2.89 -4.83
CA ALA A 15 1.03 3.82 -5.35
C ALA A 15 0.11 3.17 -6.40
N ILE A 16 0.69 2.41 -7.34
CA ILE A 16 -0.09 1.65 -8.34
C ILE A 16 -0.96 0.59 -7.65
N MET A 17 -0.40 -0.15 -6.69
CA MET A 17 -1.18 -1.14 -5.93
C MET A 17 -2.33 -0.50 -5.17
N LEU A 18 -2.12 0.65 -4.53
CA LEU A 18 -3.20 1.38 -3.84
C LEU A 18 -4.30 1.82 -4.80
N LEU A 19 -3.96 2.29 -6.01
CA LEU A 19 -4.95 2.63 -7.04
C LEU A 19 -5.73 1.40 -7.49
N VAL A 20 -5.08 0.26 -7.69
CA VAL A 20 -5.74 -1.01 -8.04
C VAL A 20 -6.67 -1.45 -6.91
N PHE A 21 -6.22 -1.38 -5.65
CA PHE A 21 -7.04 -1.72 -4.49
C PHE A 21 -8.25 -0.79 -4.32
N LEU A 22 -8.07 0.51 -4.58
CA LEU A 22 -9.17 1.49 -4.59
C LEU A 22 -10.19 1.16 -5.68
N GLY A 23 -9.73 0.94 -6.92
CA GLY A 23 -10.60 0.59 -8.04
C GLY A 23 -11.35 -0.72 -7.78
N TYR A 24 -10.66 -1.74 -7.30
CA TYR A 24 -11.26 -3.01 -6.91
C TYR A 24 -12.26 -2.84 -5.76
N GLY A 25 -11.93 -2.03 -4.76
CA GLY A 25 -12.83 -1.73 -3.64
C GLY A 25 -14.12 -1.06 -4.09
N ILE A 26 -14.07 -0.12 -5.03
CA ILE A 26 -15.26 0.52 -5.61
C ILE A 26 -16.12 -0.52 -6.35
N LEU A 27 -15.51 -1.40 -7.14
CA LEU A 27 -16.23 -2.47 -7.85
C LEU A 27 -16.89 -3.46 -6.88
N VAL A 28 -16.20 -3.84 -5.81
CA VAL A 28 -16.77 -4.73 -4.79
C VAL A 28 -17.96 -4.06 -4.10
N LEU A 29 -17.86 -2.77 -3.78
CA LEU A 29 -18.95 -2.02 -3.15
C LEU A 29 -20.16 -1.86 -4.09
N SER A 30 -19.96 -1.60 -5.38
CA SER A 30 -21.06 -1.48 -6.34
C SER A 30 -21.82 -2.81 -6.54
N VAL A 31 -21.11 -3.94 -6.51
CA VAL A 31 -21.74 -5.26 -6.52
C VAL A 31 -22.52 -5.51 -5.23
N ILE A 32 -21.96 -5.18 -4.06
CA ILE A 32 -22.64 -5.38 -2.77
C ILE A 32 -23.93 -4.56 -2.68
N ASP A 33 -23.92 -3.31 -3.15
CA ASP A 33 -25.10 -2.44 -3.15
C ASP A 33 -26.22 -3.00 -4.08
N THR A 34 -25.87 -3.77 -5.11
CA THR A 34 -26.84 -4.41 -6.03
C THR A 34 -27.58 -5.59 -5.40
N PHE A 35 -26.95 -6.31 -4.46
CA PHE A 35 -27.49 -7.56 -3.89
C PHE A 35 -28.26 -7.38 -2.57
N SER A 36 -28.61 -6.14 -2.17
CA SER A 36 -29.34 -5.83 -0.92
C SER A 36 -28.79 -6.56 0.30
N ARG A 37 -27.46 -6.65 0.41
CA ARG A 37 -26.78 -7.29 1.56
C ARG A 37 -26.96 -6.44 2.83
N PRO A 38 -26.91 -7.06 4.02
CA PRO A 38 -26.99 -6.33 5.29
C PRO A 38 -25.90 -5.25 5.39
N GLN A 39 -26.24 -4.07 5.92
CA GLN A 39 -25.29 -2.94 6.07
C GLN A 39 -24.01 -3.32 6.83
N LEU A 40 -24.11 -4.26 7.78
CA LEU A 40 -22.95 -4.80 8.50
C LEU A 40 -21.91 -5.44 7.56
N PHE A 41 -22.35 -6.13 6.51
CA PHE A 41 -21.45 -6.76 5.54
C PHE A 41 -20.63 -5.71 4.78
N ARG A 42 -21.25 -4.58 4.42
CA ARG A 42 -20.56 -3.46 3.77
C ARG A 42 -19.46 -2.88 4.65
N ILE A 43 -19.75 -2.67 5.94
CA ILE A 43 -18.77 -2.13 6.91
C ILE A 43 -17.58 -3.08 7.05
N VAL A 44 -17.82 -4.38 7.16
CA VAL A 44 -16.75 -5.39 7.27
C VAL A 44 -15.87 -5.40 6.02
N VAL A 45 -16.46 -5.32 4.83
CA VAL A 45 -15.71 -5.31 3.57
C VAL A 45 -14.87 -4.04 3.43
N ILE A 46 -15.41 -2.87 3.77
CA ILE A 46 -14.65 -1.61 3.78
C ILE A 46 -13.48 -1.69 4.78
N ALA A 47 -13.74 -2.18 5.99
CA ALA A 47 -12.71 -2.35 7.00
C ALA A 47 -11.60 -3.30 6.54
N ALA A 48 -11.95 -4.40 5.87
CA ALA A 48 -10.98 -5.34 5.31
C ALA A 48 -10.11 -4.70 4.22
N ILE A 49 -10.71 -3.95 3.29
CA ILE A 49 -9.97 -3.24 2.23
C ILE A 49 -9.02 -2.20 2.84
N LEU A 50 -9.49 -1.41 3.82
CA LEU A 50 -8.67 -0.43 4.51
C LEU A 50 -7.52 -1.07 5.27
N ALA A 51 -7.75 -2.21 5.93
CA ALA A 51 -6.69 -2.95 6.62
C ALA A 51 -5.61 -3.44 5.63
N LEU A 52 -6.00 -3.94 4.45
CA LEU A 52 -5.07 -4.35 3.40
C LEU A 52 -4.27 -3.17 2.84
N MET A 53 -4.92 -2.03 2.59
CA MET A 53 -4.23 -0.81 2.16
C MET A 53 -3.26 -0.30 3.23
N GLY A 54 -3.66 -0.34 4.51
CA GLY A 54 -2.79 0.01 5.63
C GLY A 54 -1.56 -0.90 5.73
N ALA A 55 -1.74 -2.20 5.53
CA ALA A 55 -0.63 -3.16 5.49
C ALA A 55 0.36 -2.85 4.35
N LEU A 56 -0.13 -2.52 3.15
CA LEU A 56 0.73 -2.12 2.02
C LEU A 56 1.56 -0.87 2.35
N VAL A 57 0.96 0.12 3.01
CA VAL A 57 1.68 1.32 3.45
C VAL A 57 2.71 0.99 4.53
N ALA A 58 2.38 0.11 5.48
CA ALA A 58 3.32 -0.31 6.52
C ALA A 58 4.56 -1.00 5.93
N VAL A 59 4.37 -1.88 4.94
CA VAL A 59 5.47 -2.53 4.22
C VAL A 59 6.32 -1.50 3.45
N LEU A 60 5.68 -0.50 2.84
CA LEU A 60 6.42 0.59 2.19
C LEU A 60 7.31 1.34 3.20
N ILE A 61 6.77 1.68 4.37
CA ILE A 61 7.52 2.38 5.41
C ILE A 61 8.71 1.55 5.89
N GLN A 62 8.53 0.24 6.10
CA GLN A 62 9.62 -0.67 6.47
C GLN A 62 10.71 -0.67 5.39
N ARG A 63 10.33 -0.79 4.12
CA ARG A 63 11.29 -0.73 3.00
C ARG A 63 12.03 0.59 2.88
N LEU A 64 11.34 1.71 3.09
CA LEU A 64 11.99 3.02 3.07
C LEU A 64 12.98 3.19 4.23
N LYS A 65 12.69 2.58 5.40
CA LYS A 65 13.62 2.55 6.54
C LYS A 65 14.85 1.70 6.25
N GLU A 66 14.67 0.50 5.71
CA GLU A 66 15.78 -0.41 5.36
C GLU A 66 16.75 0.24 4.37
N ILE A 67 16.24 0.85 3.29
CA ILE A 67 17.09 1.53 2.29
C ILE A 67 17.86 2.70 2.93
N LYS A 68 17.25 3.38 3.90
CA LYS A 68 17.89 4.49 4.62
C LYS A 68 18.99 4.00 5.57
N GLU A 69 18.76 2.91 6.30
CA GLU A 69 19.79 2.28 7.14
C GLU A 69 20.98 1.77 6.29
N GLU A 70 20.70 1.15 5.15
CA GLU A 70 21.72 0.67 4.21
C GLU A 70 22.60 1.83 3.66
N ASP A 71 22.03 3.03 3.47
CA ASP A 71 22.76 4.24 3.07
C ASP A 71 23.64 4.85 4.19
N GLU A 72 23.30 4.59 5.47
CA GLU A 72 24.01 5.07 6.67
C GLU A 72 25.16 4.13 7.08
N ASP A 73 24.98 2.81 6.95
CA ASP A 73 25.98 1.77 7.28
C ASP A 73 27.00 1.50 6.15
N ASP A 74 26.93 2.22 5.03
CA ASP A 74 27.85 2.06 3.91
C ASP A 74 29.26 2.56 4.26
N ILE A 75 30.09 1.64 4.76
CA ILE A 75 31.51 1.82 5.09
C ILE A 75 32.38 2.28 3.90
N SER A 76 31.88 2.23 2.66
CA SER A 76 32.59 2.78 1.49
C SER A 76 32.69 4.31 1.46
N LYS A 77 32.00 5.00 2.40
CA LYS A 77 32.16 6.44 2.66
C LYS A 77 33.37 6.82 3.52
N TYR A 78 34.09 5.86 4.10
CA TYR A 78 35.33 6.06 4.87
C TYR A 78 36.54 5.49 4.12
#